data_AF-A0A850SKP3-F1
#
_entry.id   AF-A0A850SKP3-F1
#
_cell.length_a   1.000
_cell.length_b   1.000
_cell.length_c   1.000
_cell.angle_alpha   90.00
_cell.angle_beta   90.00
_cell.angle_gamma   90.00
#
_symmetry.space_group_name_H-M   'P 1'
#
loop_
_entity.id
_entity.type
_entity.pdbx_description
1 polymer ?
#
loop_
_entity_poly.entity_id
_entity_poly.type
_entity_poly.pdbx_seq_one_letter_code
_entity_poly.pdbx_strand_id
1 'polypeptide(L)'
;GYAALFAAEGLPVDAADPAALVLFPEMDVGADTPEITTACWGLLKKAPESVMCATSRMLVKRRGAAPTVVACTLVPYDERFELGASLREAARPVSLNHPHCSRFCVLGGASCS
;
A
#
# COMPACT_ATOMS: atom_id res chain seq x y z
N GLY A 1 4.58 23.29 -6.81
CA GLY A 1 4.65 21.91 -6.24
C GLY A 1 3.87 21.86 -4.93
N TYR A 2 3.82 20.70 -4.27
CA TYR A 2 3.02 20.50 -3.06
C TYR A 2 3.29 21.51 -1.93
N ALA A 3 4.54 21.95 -1.74
CA ALA A 3 4.87 22.98 -0.75
C ALA A 3 4.07 24.28 -0.92
N ALA A 4 3.92 24.77 -2.15
CA ALA A 4 3.16 26.00 -2.44
C ALA A 4 1.66 25.79 -2.24
N LEU A 5 1.14 24.61 -2.60
CA LEU A 5 -0.25 24.23 -2.36
C LEU A 5 -0.54 24.20 -0.85
N PHE A 6 0.31 23.55 -0.06
CA PHE A 6 0.12 23.44 1.39
C PHE A 6 0.17 24.80 2.07
N ALA A 7 1.07 25.68 1.65
CA ALA A 7 1.13 27.06 2.15
C ALA A 7 -0.15 27.86 1.83
N ALA A 8 -0.69 27.74 0.62
CA ALA A 8 -1.90 28.45 0.20
C ALA A 8 -3.14 27.99 0.99
N GLU A 9 -3.23 26.69 1.28
CA GLU A 9 -4.35 26.08 2.01
C GLU A 9 -4.15 26.08 3.54
N GLY A 10 -3.02 26.58 4.05
CA GLY A 10 -2.71 26.57 5.48
C GLY A 10 -2.52 25.17 6.08
N LEU A 11 -2.08 24.20 5.27
CA LEU A 11 -1.86 22.81 5.68
C LEU A 11 -0.47 22.68 6.34
N PRO A 12 -0.36 22.24 7.60
CA PRO A 12 0.90 22.11 8.32
C PRO A 12 1.64 20.81 7.95
N VAL A 13 1.92 20.61 6.66
CA VAL A 13 2.60 19.44 6.12
C VAL A 13 3.92 19.88 5.49
N ASP A 14 5.03 19.29 5.91
CA ASP A 14 6.32 19.48 5.24
C ASP A 14 6.36 18.64 3.96
N ALA A 15 6.31 19.31 2.80
CA ALA A 15 6.33 18.63 1.51
C ALA A 15 7.70 18.01 1.15
N ALA A 16 8.76 18.32 1.90
CA ALA A 16 10.09 17.74 1.72
C ALA A 16 10.35 16.54 2.64
N ASP A 17 9.50 16.32 3.65
CA ASP A 17 9.59 15.16 4.53
C ASP A 17 8.86 13.95 3.90
N PRO A 18 9.59 12.88 3.48
CA PRO A 18 8.97 11.71 2.86
C PRO A 18 8.11 10.89 3.82
N ALA A 19 8.20 11.11 5.14
CA ALA A 19 7.27 10.52 6.11
C ALA A 19 5.99 11.35 6.25
N ALA A 20 6.06 12.67 6.01
CA ALA A 20 4.90 13.56 6.05
C ALA A 20 4.12 13.60 4.72
N LEU A 21 4.82 13.46 3.58
CA LEU A 21 4.23 13.42 2.25
C LEU A 21 4.71 12.19 1.46
N VAL A 22 3.81 11.21 1.32
CA VAL A 22 4.01 10.05 0.45
C VAL A 22 3.25 10.26 -0.85
N LEU A 23 3.95 10.20 -1.97
CA LEU A 23 3.36 10.33 -3.31
C LEU A 23 3.34 8.98 -3.99
N PHE A 24 2.14 8.51 -4.32
CA PHE A 24 1.98 7.35 -5.20
C PHE A 24 1.96 7.82 -6.65
N PRO A 25 2.52 7.03 -7.58
CA PRO A 25 2.26 7.23 -8.99
C PRO A 25 0.77 7.07 -9.29
N GLU A 26 0.35 7.57 -10.45
CA GLU A 26 -1.02 7.39 -10.91
C GLU A 26 -1.42 5.91 -10.93
N MET A 27 -2.55 5.61 -10.30
CA MET A 27 -3.11 4.26 -10.18
C MET A 27 -3.88 3.86 -11.45
N ASP A 28 -3.19 3.93 -12.59
CA ASP A 28 -3.72 3.42 -13.85
C ASP A 28 -3.70 1.88 -13.84
N VAL A 29 -4.90 1.29 -13.82
CA VAL A 29 -5.11 -0.17 -13.85
C VAL A 29 -4.88 -0.78 -15.22
N GLY A 30 -4.87 0.02 -16.30
CA GLY A 30 -4.58 -0.42 -17.66
C GLY A 30 -3.09 -0.41 -18.01
N ALA A 31 -2.26 0.25 -17.20
CA ALA A 31 -0.81 0.27 -17.40
C ALA A 31 -0.18 -1.09 -17.05
N ASP A 32 0.65 -1.60 -17.96
CA ASP A 32 1.35 -2.86 -17.76
C ASP A 32 2.43 -2.73 -16.68
N THR A 33 2.67 -3.82 -15.96
CA THR A 33 3.73 -3.90 -14.94
C THR A 33 4.33 -5.30 -14.97
N PRO A 34 5.65 -5.44 -14.88
CA PRO A 34 6.26 -6.77 -14.91
C PRO A 34 5.83 -7.59 -13.70
N GLU A 35 5.75 -8.90 -13.88
CA GLU A 35 5.48 -9.82 -12.79
C GLU A 35 6.63 -9.78 -11.76
N ILE A 36 6.29 -9.84 -10.48
CA ILE A 36 7.28 -9.93 -9.41
C ILE A 36 7.59 -11.39 -9.08
N THR A 37 8.86 -11.67 -8.82
CA THR A 37 9.32 -12.98 -8.37
C THR A 37 10.04 -12.86 -7.03
N THR A 38 10.26 -13.97 -6.34
CA THR A 38 11.05 -13.97 -5.10
C THR A 38 12.50 -13.53 -5.31
N ALA A 39 13.03 -13.64 -6.54
CA ALA A 39 14.35 -13.12 -6.90
C ALA A 39 14.44 -11.59 -6.82
N CYS A 40 13.32 -10.87 -6.99
CA CYS A 40 13.29 -9.41 -6.92
C CYS A 40 13.78 -8.87 -5.57
N TRP A 41 13.55 -9.60 -4.47
CA TRP A 41 14.03 -9.17 -3.14
C TRP A 41 15.56 -9.02 -3.09
N GLY A 42 16.28 -9.99 -3.65
CA GLY A 42 17.75 -9.93 -3.73
C GLY A 42 18.24 -8.86 -4.70
N LEU A 43 17.62 -8.78 -5.89
CA LEU A 43 17.99 -7.80 -6.91
C LEU A 43 17.81 -6.36 -6.44
N LEU A 44 16.75 -6.09 -5.69
CA LEU A 44 16.40 -4.76 -5.18
C LEU A 44 16.96 -4.48 -3.80
N LYS A 45 17.65 -5.45 -3.19
CA LYS A 45 18.17 -5.37 -1.81
C LYS A 45 17.07 -4.97 -0.80
N LYS A 46 15.87 -5.52 -0.97
CA LYS A 46 14.68 -5.22 -0.17
C LYS A 46 14.23 -6.46 0.60
N ALA A 47 13.94 -6.29 1.89
CA ALA A 47 13.40 -7.35 2.74
C ALA A 47 11.87 -7.50 2.53
N PRO A 48 11.32 -8.72 2.39
CA PRO A 48 9.87 -8.92 2.27
C PRO A 48 9.07 -8.26 3.42
N GLU A 49 9.62 -8.25 4.63
CA GLU A 49 9.01 -7.71 5.84
C GLU A 49 8.95 -6.19 5.85
N SER A 50 9.72 -5.52 4.97
CA SER A 50 9.68 -4.06 4.81
C SER A 50 8.43 -3.58 4.05
N VAL A 51 7.64 -4.48 3.46
CA VAL A 51 6.40 -4.13 2.78
C VAL A 51 5.27 -3.98 3.80
N MET A 52 4.53 -2.87 3.75
CA MET A 52 3.49 -2.53 4.73
C MET A 52 2.52 -3.68 5.02
N CYS A 53 2.00 -4.37 3.99
CA CYS A 53 1.03 -5.45 4.17
C CYS A 53 1.62 -6.70 4.87
N ALA A 54 2.95 -6.79 5.01
CA ALA A 54 3.58 -7.86 5.79
C ALA A 54 3.29 -7.71 7.29
N THR A 55 3.31 -6.49 7.83
CA THR A 55 3.24 -6.23 9.28
C THR A 55 2.03 -5.41 9.72
N SER A 56 1.44 -4.63 8.81
CA SER A 56 0.34 -3.72 9.12
C SER A 56 -1.01 -4.29 8.68
N ARG A 57 -2.06 -3.94 9.43
CA ARG A 57 -3.45 -4.30 9.12
C ARG A 57 -4.32 -3.05 9.18
N MET A 58 -5.26 -2.93 8.25
CA MET A 58 -6.22 -1.83 8.23
C MET A 58 -7.62 -2.38 8.43
N LEU A 59 -8.49 -1.58 9.04
CA LEU A 59 -9.90 -1.93 9.22
C LEU A 59 -10.74 -1.09 8.25
N VAL A 60 -11.49 -1.75 7.38
CA VAL A 60 -12.40 -1.08 6.44
C VAL A 60 -13.83 -1.31 6.89
N LYS A 61 -14.55 -0.23 7.17
CA LYS A 61 -16.00 -0.25 7.43
C LYS A 61 -16.74 0.29 6.23
N ARG A 62 -17.20 -0.62 5.36
CA ARG A 62 -18.04 -0.22 4.22
C ARG A 62 -19.45 0.16 4.71
N ARG A 63 -20.13 1.02 3.95
CA ARG A 63 -21.51 1.43 4.24
C ARG A 63 -22.42 0.19 4.22
N GLY A 64 -23.20 -0.02 5.28
CA GLY A 64 -24.11 -1.17 5.39
C GLY A 64 -23.47 -2.54 5.67
N ALA A 65 -22.14 -2.68 5.65
CA ALA A 65 -21.45 -3.94 5.92
C ALA A 65 -20.80 -3.98 7.31
N ALA A 66 -20.45 -5.14 7.84
CA ALA A 66 -19.58 -5.23 9.01
C ALA A 66 -18.16 -4.73 8.67
N PRO A 67 -17.37 -4.24 9.66
CA PRO A 67 -15.96 -3.98 9.46
C PRO A 67 -15.21 -5.26 9.07
N THR A 68 -14.24 -5.16 8.17
CA THR A 68 -13.35 -6.26 7.78
C THR A 68 -11.90 -5.80 7.88
N VAL A 69 -11.01 -6.71 8.26
CA VAL A 69 -9.57 -6.46 8.29
C VAL A 69 -9.03 -6.69 6.88
N VAL A 70 -8.29 -5.72 6.35
CA VAL A 70 -7.69 -5.81 5.00
C VAL A 70 -6.18 -5.67 5.08
N ALA A 71 -5.51 -6.26 4.10
CA ALA A 71 -4.07 -6.18 3.92
C ALA A 71 -3.60 -4.87 3.28
N CYS A 72 -4.45 -4.21 2.47
CA CYS A 72 -4.07 -3.06 1.68
C CYS A 72 -5.24 -2.08 1.48
N THR A 73 -5.02 -0.80 1.78
CA THR A 73 -6.01 0.27 1.59
C THR A 73 -6.08 0.79 0.15
N LEU A 74 -5.06 0.54 -0.68
CA LEU A 74 -5.07 0.92 -2.09
C LEU A 74 -5.97 0.02 -2.95
N VAL A 75 -6.31 -1.17 -2.45
CA VAL A 75 -7.22 -2.12 -3.13
C VAL A 75 -8.34 -2.55 -2.18
N PRO A 76 -9.11 -1.60 -1.60
CA PRO A 76 -9.98 -1.85 -0.46
C PRO A 76 -11.26 -2.60 -0.85
N TYR A 77 -11.44 -3.00 -2.11
CA TYR A 77 -12.58 -3.76 -2.60
C TYR A 77 -12.18 -5.10 -3.23
N ASP A 78 -10.87 -5.42 -3.28
CA ASP A 78 -10.41 -6.70 -3.76
C ASP A 78 -10.50 -7.73 -2.63
N GLU A 79 -11.45 -8.66 -2.76
CA GLU A 79 -11.73 -9.69 -1.75
C GLU A 79 -10.50 -10.57 -1.44
N ARG A 80 -9.54 -10.68 -2.36
CA ARG A 80 -8.28 -11.41 -2.14
C ARG A 80 -7.43 -10.78 -1.03
N PHE A 81 -7.62 -9.50 -0.74
CA PHE A 81 -6.93 -8.76 0.31
C PHE A 81 -7.76 -8.65 1.60
N GLU A 82 -8.94 -9.25 1.66
CA GLU A 82 -9.69 -9.38 2.90
C GLU A 82 -9.13 -10.52 3.77
N LEU A 83 -8.91 -10.20 5.04
CA LEU A 83 -8.23 -11.05 5.98
C LEU A 83 -9.13 -11.53 7.13
N GLY A 84 -10.43 -11.22 7.07
CA GLY A 84 -11.44 -11.68 8.02
C GLY A 84 -11.90 -10.61 8.99
N ALA A 85 -12.64 -11.04 10.01
CA ALA A 85 -13.32 -10.12 10.94
C ALA A 85 -12.48 -9.73 12.16
N SER A 86 -11.30 -10.36 12.34
CA SER A 86 -10.46 -10.17 13.53
C SER A 86 -8.97 -10.12 13.19
N LEU A 87 -8.17 -9.53 14.10
CA LEU A 87 -6.70 -9.55 13.96
C LEU A 87 -6.12 -10.96 14.02
N ARG A 88 -6.81 -11.89 14.71
CA ARG A 88 -6.39 -13.29 14.78
C ARG A 88 -6.50 -13.97 13.41
N GLU A 89 -7.62 -13.78 12.71
CA GLU A 89 -7.79 -14.27 11.34
C GLU A 89 -6.79 -13.61 10.39
N ALA A 90 -6.50 -12.32 10.61
CA ALA A 90 -5.63 -11.54 9.76
C ALA A 90 -4.13 -11.78 9.96
N ALA A 91 -3.74 -12.56 10.97
CA ALA A 91 -2.36 -12.94 11.24
C ALA A 91 -1.91 -14.08 10.30
N ARG A 92 -2.04 -13.87 8.99
CA ARG A 92 -1.66 -14.82 7.94
C ARG A 92 -0.84 -14.13 6.84
N PRO A 93 -0.06 -14.90 6.05
CA PRO A 93 0.67 -14.37 4.90
C PRO A 93 -0.27 -13.70 3.89
N VAL A 94 0.24 -12.70 3.18
CA VAL A 94 -0.47 -11.95 2.12
C VAL A 94 0.25 -12.18 0.80
N SER A 95 -0.50 -12.60 -0.22
CA SER A 95 0.03 -12.74 -1.57
C SER A 95 0.11 -11.37 -2.25
N LEU A 96 1.27 -11.02 -2.79
CA LEU A 96 1.51 -9.77 -3.52
C LEU A 96 1.08 -9.89 -5.01
N ASN A 97 -0.19 -10.19 -5.25
CA ASN A 97 -0.71 -10.61 -6.57
C ASN A 97 -1.58 -9.55 -7.28
N HIS A 98 -1.48 -8.28 -6.87
CA HIS A 98 -2.13 -7.16 -7.54
C HIS A 98 -1.11 -6.35 -8.37
N PRO A 99 -1.48 -5.79 -9.54
CA PRO A 99 -0.58 -4.92 -10.32
C PRO A 99 0.09 -3.82 -9.49
N HIS A 100 -0.64 -3.20 -8.57
CA HIS A 100 -0.11 -2.20 -7.63
C HIS A 100 0.94 -2.74 -6.66
N CYS A 101 0.91 -4.04 -6.30
CA CYS A 101 1.98 -4.66 -5.51
C CYS A 101 3.30 -4.63 -6.26
N SER A 102 3.28 -5.00 -7.55
CA SER A 102 4.46 -4.93 -8.42
C SER A 102 4.88 -3.48 -8.64
N ARG A 103 3.95 -2.67 -9.16
CA ARG A 103 4.23 -1.32 -9.64
C ARG A 103 4.64 -0.34 -8.55
N PHE A 104 4.12 -0.46 -7.33
CA PHE A 104 4.38 0.50 -6.26
C PHE A 104 5.25 -0.10 -5.16
N CYS A 105 4.82 -1.22 -4.59
CA CYS A 105 5.44 -1.74 -3.38
C CYS A 105 6.78 -2.43 -3.65
N VAL A 106 6.88 -3.26 -4.68
CA VAL A 106 8.10 -4.04 -4.95
C VAL A 106 9.04 -3.28 -5.88
N LEU A 107 8.57 -2.87 -7.06
CA LEU A 107 9.40 -2.26 -8.10
C LEU A 107 9.35 -0.73 -8.12
N GLY A 108 8.28 -0.13 -7.58
CA GLY A 108 8.04 1.32 -7.67
C GLY A 108 8.71 2.18 -6.60
N GLY A 109 9.41 1.57 -5.64
CA GLY A 109 10.06 2.28 -4.55
C GLY A 109 9.10 3.02 -3.59
N ALA A 110 7.79 2.83 -3.74
CA ALA A 110 6.82 3.45 -2.84
C ALA A 110 6.95 2.82 -1.45
N SER A 111 6.92 3.67 -0.42
CA SER A 111 6.89 3.23 0.96
C SER A 111 5.58 3.65 1.60
N CYS A 112 4.91 2.70 2.25
CA CYS A 112 3.77 2.99 3.12
C CYS A 112 4.16 2.76 4.59
N SER A 113 5.45 2.74 4.93
CA SER A 113 5.96 2.54 6.30
C SER A 113 6.25 3.85 7.01
#